data_AF-A0A2V7HVU0-F1
#
_entry.id   AF-A0A2V7HVU0-F1
#
_cell.length_a   1.000
_cell.length_b   1.000
_cell.length_c   1.000
_cell.angle_alpha   90.00
_cell.angle_beta   90.00
_cell.angle_gamma   90.00
#
_symmetry.space_group_name_H-M   'P 1'
#
loop_
_entity.id
_entity.type
_entity.pdbx_description
1 polymer ?
#
loop_
_entity_poly.entity_id
_entity_poly.type
_entity_poly.pdbx_seq_one_letter_code
_entity_poly.pdbx_strand_id
1 'polypeptide(L)'
;MAQAARWTEVVRFGVFELDLRAGELRKRGIKIQLHDQPLQVLALLLERPGQVVTREELKRKLWTVGTVVHFDHGLDTAINKLREALGDSADSPRFVETLPRRGYRFIGSIDNRAVEVAGPTLPIAVLPLKNLSGDPGQDYFADGMTEALITELGKIGSLQVLSYQSVIRYRQTAKSLPQIARELNVVAVLEGSVLRSENRVRITANLLQAAPERHLWAESFEFDPHDVLAVQREVAQEVARQTQVSLTPQERARLTTSQRVDPAAYEAYLLGRAYFYKARTATNSMRAKEYFEKAIAKDSGYAAAYASMAELYIWTSSGGTWMTDPNAKYREARLRAREWAEKALAVDDTLAEAHNALAMVKQVEWDWTGAEQEYRRAIELNPSYAMAHLRLATL
;
A
#
# COMPACT_ATOMS: atom_id res chain seq x y z
N MET A 1 -5.13 -36.20 -9.85
CA MET A 1 -5.19 -35.16 -10.91
C MET A 1 -4.67 -33.87 -10.33
N ALA A 2 -3.82 -33.19 -11.09
CA ALA A 2 -2.79 -32.28 -10.65
C ALA A 2 -3.32 -30.96 -10.06
N GLN A 3 -2.73 -30.56 -8.94
CA GLN A 3 -2.88 -29.22 -8.36
C GLN A 3 -1.72 -28.38 -8.90
N ALA A 4 -2.02 -27.47 -9.83
CA ALA A 4 -1.04 -26.59 -10.45
C ALA A 4 -0.95 -25.26 -9.67
N ALA A 5 0.30 -24.95 -9.27
CA ALA A 5 0.93 -23.64 -9.13
C ALA A 5 0.48 -22.68 -7.99
N ARG A 6 1.25 -22.67 -6.90
CA ARG A 6 1.38 -21.52 -5.98
C ARG A 6 2.66 -20.75 -6.32
N TRP A 7 2.57 -19.44 -6.50
CA TRP A 7 3.68 -18.54 -6.82
C TRP A 7 4.05 -17.67 -5.61
N THR A 8 5.18 -17.95 -4.97
CA THR A 8 6.21 -17.04 -4.39
C THR A 8 7.02 -17.82 -3.35
N GLU A 9 8.30 -18.13 -3.64
CA GLU A 9 9.16 -18.93 -2.74
C GLU A 9 10.46 -18.20 -2.41
N VAL A 10 10.37 -16.93 -1.99
CA VAL A 10 11.52 -16.20 -1.43
C VAL A 10 11.48 -16.29 0.09
N VAL A 11 12.51 -16.85 0.71
CA VAL A 11 12.63 -17.00 2.17
C VAL A 11 13.62 -15.98 2.70
N ARG A 12 13.22 -15.18 3.70
CA ARG A 12 14.08 -14.16 4.33
C ARG A 12 14.49 -14.55 5.74
N PHE A 13 15.76 -14.34 6.09
CA PHE A 13 16.28 -14.60 7.43
C PHE A 13 17.51 -13.72 7.71
N GLY A 14 17.49 -13.00 8.83
CA GLY A 14 18.54 -12.03 9.16
C GLY A 14 18.75 -10.99 8.06
N VAL A 15 19.94 -10.96 7.45
CA VAL A 15 20.28 -10.06 6.33
C VAL A 15 20.20 -10.73 4.96
N PHE A 16 19.67 -11.95 4.90
CA PHE A 16 19.69 -12.82 3.72
C PHE A 16 18.30 -13.03 3.12
N GLU A 17 18.27 -13.19 1.80
CA GLU A 17 17.09 -13.54 1.02
C GLU A 17 17.44 -14.71 0.11
N LEU A 18 16.69 -15.81 0.18
CA LEU A 18 16.85 -16.98 -0.68
C LEU A 18 15.66 -17.09 -1.62
N ASP A 19 15.89 -16.96 -2.92
CA ASP A 19 14.91 -17.30 -3.94
C ASP A 19 15.02 -18.80 -4.29
N LEU A 20 14.05 -19.60 -3.84
CA LEU A 20 14.05 -21.05 -4.02
C LEU A 20 13.83 -21.46 -5.48
N ARG A 21 13.28 -20.58 -6.32
CA ARG A 21 13.04 -20.85 -7.74
C ARG A 21 14.22 -20.49 -8.61
N ALA A 22 14.79 -19.30 -8.37
CA ALA A 22 15.98 -18.86 -9.07
C ALA A 22 17.24 -19.56 -8.56
N GLY A 23 17.17 -20.17 -7.36
CA GLY A 23 18.32 -20.76 -6.70
C GLY A 23 19.35 -19.71 -6.28
N GLU A 24 18.89 -18.51 -5.92
CA GLU A 24 19.77 -17.37 -5.64
C GLU A 24 19.72 -16.98 -4.16
N LEU A 25 20.90 -16.91 -3.54
CA LEU A 25 21.06 -16.30 -2.22
C LEU A 25 21.54 -14.85 -2.38
N ARG A 26 20.91 -13.93 -1.66
CA ARG A 26 21.29 -12.51 -1.59
C ARG A 26 21.55 -12.12 -0.14
N LYS A 27 22.46 -11.16 0.06
CA LYS A 27 22.71 -10.49 1.35
C LYS A 27 22.56 -9.00 1.15
N ARG A 28 21.59 -8.38 1.84
CA ARG A 28 21.24 -6.96 1.66
C ARG A 28 21.04 -6.60 0.18
N GLY A 29 20.33 -7.45 -0.57
CA GLY A 29 20.04 -7.27 -2.00
C GLY A 29 21.16 -7.67 -2.98
N ILE A 30 22.38 -7.91 -2.50
CA ILE A 30 23.53 -8.28 -3.35
C ILE A 30 23.59 -9.81 -3.47
N LYS A 31 23.62 -10.34 -4.69
CA LYS A 31 23.77 -11.77 -4.95
C LYS A 31 25.09 -12.30 -4.38
N ILE A 32 25.02 -13.37 -3.59
CA ILE A 32 26.16 -14.13 -3.11
C ILE A 32 26.21 -15.44 -3.90
N GLN A 33 27.41 -15.81 -4.34
CA GLN A 33 27.63 -17.10 -4.98
C GLN A 33 27.55 -18.21 -3.93
N LEU A 34 26.60 -19.12 -4.11
CA LEU A 34 26.47 -20.34 -3.32
C LEU A 34 26.31 -21.52 -4.28
N HIS A 35 27.17 -22.53 -4.13
CA HIS A 35 27.12 -23.70 -5.00
C HIS A 35 25.83 -24.52 -4.78
N ASP A 36 25.43 -25.28 -5.81
CA ASP A 36 24.15 -26.01 -5.87
C ASP A 36 23.90 -26.91 -4.65
N GLN A 37 24.90 -27.68 -4.20
CA GLN A 37 24.73 -28.57 -3.05
C GLN A 37 24.49 -27.82 -1.72
N PRO A 38 25.34 -26.86 -1.30
CA PRO A 38 25.05 -25.99 -0.15
C PRO A 38 23.71 -25.28 -0.21
N LEU A 39 23.31 -24.81 -1.40
CA LEU A 39 22.04 -24.14 -1.63
C LEU A 39 20.85 -25.09 -1.41
N GLN A 40 20.91 -26.30 -1.96
CA GLN A 40 19.87 -27.31 -1.75
C GLN A 40 19.79 -27.74 -0.28
N VAL A 41 20.92 -27.87 0.41
CA VAL A 41 20.94 -28.12 1.86
C VAL A 41 20.22 -26.99 2.62
N LEU A 42 20.52 -25.73 2.29
CA LEU A 42 19.84 -24.58 2.90
C LEU A 42 18.32 -24.61 2.65
N ALA A 43 17.89 -24.88 1.42
CA ALA A 43 16.49 -25.00 1.07
C ALA A 43 15.77 -26.06 1.92
N LEU A 44 16.37 -27.24 2.08
CA LEU A 44 15.81 -28.33 2.88
C LEU A 44 15.71 -28.00 4.37
N LEU A 45 16.69 -27.27 4.91
CA LEU A 45 16.65 -26.82 6.30
C LEU A 45 15.58 -25.73 6.53
N LEU A 46 15.34 -24.89 5.52
CA LEU A 46 14.31 -23.85 5.55
C LEU A 46 12.89 -24.37 5.30
N GLU A 47 12.71 -25.55 4.69
CA GLU A 47 11.39 -26.22 4.59
C GLU A 47 10.76 -26.48 5.96
N ARG A 48 11.59 -26.76 6.98
CA ARG A 48 11.14 -27.10 8.34
C ARG A 48 12.02 -26.42 9.40
N PRO A 49 11.91 -25.09 9.57
CA PRO A 49 12.73 -24.32 10.50
C PRO A 49 12.53 -24.82 11.93
N GLY A 50 13.61 -24.90 12.72
CA GLY A 50 13.56 -25.40 14.09
C GLY A 50 13.41 -26.93 14.21
N GLN A 51 13.18 -27.66 13.11
CA GLN A 51 13.15 -29.13 13.10
C GLN A 51 14.48 -29.70 12.62
N VAL A 52 14.78 -30.92 13.07
CA VAL A 52 16.00 -31.63 12.67
C VAL A 52 15.76 -32.27 11.32
N VAL A 53 16.55 -31.91 10.33
CA VAL A 53 16.65 -32.66 9.06
C VAL A 53 17.78 -33.67 9.21
N THR A 54 17.43 -34.95 9.12
CA THR A 54 18.37 -36.04 9.40
C THR A 54 19.38 -36.22 8.27
N ARG A 55 20.56 -36.78 8.60
CA ARG A 55 21.56 -37.13 7.58
C ARG A 55 21.01 -38.06 6.51
N GLU A 56 20.16 -39.03 6.88
CA GLU A 56 19.52 -39.94 5.93
C GLU A 56 18.48 -39.26 5.02
N GLU A 57 17.78 -38.23 5.51
CA GLU A 57 16.88 -37.42 4.68
C GLU A 57 17.66 -36.57 3.67
N LEU A 58 18.73 -35.91 4.12
CA LEU A 58 19.62 -35.13 3.25
C LEU A 58 20.26 -36.03 2.18
N LYS A 59 20.72 -37.23 2.57
CA LYS A 59 21.26 -38.23 1.64
C LYS A 59 20.26 -38.58 0.54
N ARG A 60 19.03 -38.95 0.93
CA ARG A 60 17.99 -39.35 -0.02
C ARG A 60 17.57 -38.24 -0.97
N LYS A 61 17.49 -36.99 -0.49
CA LYS A 61 17.03 -35.86 -1.29
C LYS A 61 18.11 -35.27 -2.21
N LEU A 62 19.37 -35.28 -1.77
CA LEU A 62 20.47 -34.61 -2.49
C LEU A 62 21.32 -35.57 -3.35
N TRP A 63 21.34 -36.86 -3.01
CA TRP A 63 22.08 -37.89 -3.75
C TRP A 63 21.13 -39.01 -4.17
N THR A 64 20.49 -38.84 -5.32
CA THR A 64 19.74 -39.91 -5.99
C THR A 64 20.69 -41.02 -6.47
N VAL A 65 20.19 -42.25 -6.41
CA VAL A 65 20.91 -43.54 -6.55
C VAL A 65 21.96 -43.54 -7.66
N GLY A 66 23.23 -43.76 -7.31
CA GLY A 66 24.25 -44.14 -8.29
C GLY A 66 25.71 -43.72 -8.04
N THR A 67 25.99 -42.75 -7.18
CA THR A 67 27.37 -42.21 -7.04
C THR A 67 27.97 -42.49 -5.66
N VAL A 68 28.81 -43.52 -5.58
CA VAL A 68 29.78 -43.81 -4.50
C VAL A 68 30.90 -42.74 -4.60
N VAL A 69 31.57 -42.16 -3.59
CA VAL A 69 32.09 -42.56 -2.27
C VAL A 69 32.16 -41.27 -1.41
N HIS A 70 31.97 -41.37 -0.09
CA HIS A 70 32.05 -40.29 0.93
C HIS A 70 30.90 -39.27 1.01
N PHE A 71 29.66 -39.76 1.18
CA PHE A 71 28.50 -38.92 1.52
C PHE A 71 28.77 -37.98 2.72
N ASP A 72 29.34 -38.50 3.82
CA ASP A 72 29.57 -37.70 5.02
C ASP A 72 30.53 -36.53 4.75
N HIS A 73 31.63 -36.77 4.02
CA HIS A 73 32.58 -35.71 3.65
C HIS A 73 31.93 -34.69 2.70
N GLY A 74 31.10 -35.14 1.76
CA GLY A 74 30.36 -34.26 0.84
C GLY A 74 29.36 -33.38 1.57
N LEU A 75 28.62 -33.93 2.53
CA LEU A 75 27.66 -33.19 3.35
C LEU A 75 28.37 -32.20 4.28
N ASP A 76 29.45 -32.61 4.93
CA ASP A 76 30.23 -31.71 5.79
C ASP A 76 30.86 -30.56 4.98
N THR A 77 31.33 -30.84 3.76
CA THR A 77 31.82 -29.80 2.84
C THR A 77 30.70 -28.83 2.43
N ALA A 78 29.50 -29.35 2.14
CA ALA A 78 28.36 -28.51 1.76
C ALA A 78 27.90 -27.61 2.92
N ILE A 79 27.86 -28.15 4.15
CA ILE A 79 27.51 -27.38 5.35
C ILE A 79 28.57 -26.32 5.66
N ASN A 80 29.85 -26.61 5.50
CA ASN A 80 30.91 -25.62 5.73
C ASN A 80 30.82 -24.46 4.73
N LYS A 81 30.65 -24.74 3.44
CA LYS A 81 30.44 -23.71 2.42
C LYS A 81 29.18 -22.88 2.68
N LEU A 82 28.11 -23.52 3.16
CA LEU A 82 26.89 -22.82 3.57
C LEU A 82 27.18 -21.85 4.73
N ARG A 83 27.89 -22.31 5.77
CA ARG A 83 28.26 -21.46 6.91
C ARG A 83 29.15 -20.29 6.50
N GLU A 84 30.14 -20.51 5.64
CA GLU A 84 30.98 -19.46 5.08
C GLU A 84 30.15 -18.37 4.38
N ALA A 85 29.21 -18.78 3.50
CA ALA A 85 28.35 -17.84 2.79
C ALA A 85 27.42 -17.05 3.72
N LEU A 86 26.96 -17.66 4.82
CA LEU A 86 26.09 -17.02 5.82
C LEU A 86 26.87 -16.23 6.89
N GLY A 87 28.20 -16.32 6.91
CA GLY A 87 29.03 -15.81 8.02
C GLY A 87 28.61 -16.44 9.36
N ASP A 88 28.41 -17.76 9.35
CA ASP A 88 27.98 -18.57 10.48
C ASP A 88 29.12 -19.48 10.99
N SER A 89 29.03 -19.97 12.22
CA SER A 89 30.06 -20.81 12.86
C SER A 89 29.47 -22.11 13.42
N ALA A 90 30.24 -23.19 13.39
CA ALA A 90 29.82 -24.46 14.02
C ALA A 90 29.86 -24.39 15.56
N ASP A 91 30.80 -23.63 16.13
CA ASP A 91 31.00 -23.51 17.58
C ASP A 91 30.02 -22.52 18.23
N SER A 92 29.53 -21.56 17.44
CA SER A 92 28.56 -20.54 17.86
C SER A 92 27.51 -20.30 16.77
N PRO A 93 26.61 -21.27 16.52
CA PRO A 93 25.71 -21.23 15.37
C PRO A 93 24.62 -20.17 15.55
N ARG A 94 24.40 -19.38 14.51
CA ARG A 94 23.29 -18.41 14.40
C ARG A 94 22.21 -18.88 13.44
N PHE A 95 22.56 -19.66 12.42
CA PHE A 95 21.63 -20.09 11.38
C PHE A 95 21.56 -21.61 11.27
N VAL A 96 22.70 -22.32 11.22
CA VAL A 96 22.74 -23.77 11.03
C VAL A 96 23.42 -24.46 12.21
N GLU A 97 22.63 -25.12 13.03
CA GLU A 97 23.09 -25.91 14.17
C GLU A 97 23.37 -27.36 13.76
N THR A 98 24.52 -27.90 14.19
CA THR A 98 24.83 -29.33 14.05
C THR A 98 24.33 -30.09 15.27
N LEU A 99 23.53 -31.14 15.06
CA LEU A 99 23.14 -32.08 16.11
C LEU A 99 23.92 -33.39 15.93
N PRO A 100 24.91 -33.69 16.81
CA PRO A 100 25.80 -34.83 16.65
C PRO A 100 25.06 -36.13 16.39
N ARG A 101 25.49 -36.86 15.35
CA ARG A 101 24.93 -38.17 14.92
C ARG A 101 23.44 -38.15 14.51
N ARG A 102 22.79 -36.99 14.42
CA ARG A 102 21.38 -36.87 14.02
C ARG A 102 21.21 -36.13 12.70
N GLY A 103 21.79 -34.95 12.58
CA GLY A 103 21.60 -34.11 11.39
C GLY A 103 21.83 -32.64 11.69
N TYR A 104 21.13 -31.79 10.95
CA TYR A 104 21.27 -30.33 11.04
C TYR A 104 19.90 -29.69 11.22
N ARG A 105 19.89 -28.51 11.82
CA ARG A 105 18.67 -27.73 12.06
C ARG A 105 18.92 -26.27 11.72
N PHE A 106 17.96 -25.65 11.05
CA PHE A 106 17.94 -24.20 10.93
C PHE A 106 17.42 -23.57 12.22
N ILE A 107 18.20 -22.71 12.85
CA ILE A 107 17.87 -22.04 14.13
C ILE A 107 17.71 -20.53 13.99
N GLY A 108 17.95 -19.98 12.80
CA GLY A 108 17.75 -18.56 12.54
C GLY A 108 16.29 -18.16 12.63
N SER A 109 16.03 -16.91 13.06
CA SER A 109 14.71 -16.31 12.91
C SER A 109 14.43 -16.06 11.44
N ILE A 110 13.52 -16.86 10.88
CA ILE A 110 12.94 -16.58 9.57
C ILE A 110 12.00 -15.41 9.77
N ASP A 111 12.17 -14.37 8.95
CA ASP A 111 11.20 -13.31 8.89
C ASP A 111 9.98 -13.86 8.18
N ASN A 112 9.09 -14.51 8.95
CA ASN A 112 7.81 -15.01 8.44
C ASN A 112 6.82 -13.86 8.19
N ARG A 113 7.30 -12.61 8.25
CA ARG A 113 6.80 -11.60 7.33
C ARG A 113 7.18 -12.06 5.94
N ALA A 114 6.31 -12.88 5.37
CA ALA A 114 5.81 -12.54 4.07
C ALA A 114 5.57 -11.01 4.08
N VAL A 115 6.59 -10.25 3.66
CA VAL A 115 6.28 -9.32 2.59
C VAL A 115 5.68 -10.25 1.57
N GLU A 116 4.36 -10.30 1.55
CA GLU A 116 3.68 -10.50 0.29
C GLU A 116 4.46 -9.59 -0.65
N VAL A 117 5.38 -10.18 -1.43
CA VAL A 117 5.47 -9.76 -2.80
C VAL A 117 4.07 -10.10 -3.27
N ALA A 118 3.14 -9.15 -3.09
CA ALA A 118 1.85 -9.18 -3.69
C ALA A 118 2.16 -9.63 -5.11
N GLY A 119 1.58 -10.77 -5.51
CA GLY A 119 1.76 -11.25 -6.88
C GLY A 119 1.63 -10.05 -7.82
N PRO A 120 2.43 -9.98 -8.90
CA PRO A 120 2.74 -8.74 -9.63
C PRO A 120 1.60 -7.73 -9.57
N THR A 121 1.74 -6.69 -8.74
CA THR A 121 0.70 -5.69 -8.57
C THR A 121 0.53 -4.96 -9.89
N LEU A 122 -0.71 -4.79 -10.34
CA LEU A 122 -1.00 -4.13 -11.60
C LEU A 122 -0.88 -2.61 -11.42
N PRO A 123 0.12 -1.92 -11.99
CA PRO A 123 0.26 -0.49 -11.79
C PRO A 123 -0.75 0.26 -12.65
N ILE A 124 -1.59 1.07 -11.99
CA ILE A 124 -2.71 1.78 -12.60
C ILE A 124 -2.69 3.26 -12.20
N ALA A 125 -3.04 4.13 -13.14
CA ALA A 125 -3.26 5.55 -12.88
C ALA A 125 -4.72 5.92 -13.12
N VAL A 126 -5.28 6.76 -12.26
CA VAL A 126 -6.56 7.45 -12.53
C VAL A 126 -6.22 8.85 -12.99
N LEU A 127 -6.52 9.21 -14.24
CA LEU A 127 -6.32 10.58 -14.71
C LEU A 127 -7.39 11.52 -14.14
N PRO A 128 -7.09 12.83 -13.99
CA PRO A 128 -8.09 13.80 -13.57
C PRO A 128 -9.33 13.72 -14.45
N LEU A 129 -10.48 13.44 -13.82
CA LEU A 129 -11.74 13.33 -14.52
C LEU A 129 -12.10 14.68 -15.16
N LYS A 130 -12.64 14.64 -16.38
CA LYS A 130 -13.06 15.85 -17.09
C LYS A 130 -14.37 16.36 -16.51
N ASN A 131 -14.40 17.63 -16.15
CA ASN A 131 -15.63 18.32 -15.79
C ASN A 131 -16.43 18.64 -17.06
N LEU A 132 -17.64 18.08 -17.19
CA LEU A 132 -18.55 18.30 -18.32
C LEU A 132 -19.75 19.20 -17.97
N SER A 133 -19.79 19.78 -16.77
CA SER A 133 -20.88 20.69 -16.38
C SER A 133 -20.83 22.04 -17.12
N GLY A 134 -19.68 22.40 -17.70
CA GLY A 134 -19.44 23.71 -18.31
C GLY A 134 -19.16 24.83 -17.31
N ASP A 135 -19.21 24.56 -16.00
CA ASP A 135 -18.90 25.50 -14.93
C ASP A 135 -17.54 25.16 -14.29
N PRO A 136 -16.49 25.98 -14.45
CA PRO A 136 -15.19 25.80 -13.79
C PRO A 136 -15.29 25.78 -12.26
N GLY A 137 -16.35 26.38 -11.69
CA GLY A 137 -16.66 26.31 -10.26
C GLY A 137 -16.91 24.88 -9.76
N GLN A 138 -17.12 23.91 -10.65
CA GLN A 138 -17.32 22.49 -10.34
C GLN A 138 -16.05 21.64 -10.51
N ASP A 139 -14.90 22.23 -10.88
CA ASP A 139 -13.65 21.46 -11.05
C ASP A 139 -13.21 20.75 -9.76
N TYR A 140 -13.51 21.34 -8.59
CA TYR A 140 -13.22 20.71 -7.31
C TYR A 140 -13.98 19.38 -7.15
N PHE A 141 -15.16 19.24 -7.74
CA PHE A 141 -15.97 18.03 -7.66
C PHE A 141 -15.35 16.93 -8.53
N ALA A 142 -14.93 17.26 -9.75
CA ALA A 142 -14.21 16.32 -10.62
C ALA A 142 -12.87 15.86 -9.98
N ASP A 143 -12.19 16.77 -9.31
CA ASP A 143 -10.95 16.48 -8.57
C ASP A 143 -11.20 15.58 -7.37
N GLY A 144 -12.21 15.90 -6.57
CA GLY A 144 -12.65 15.10 -5.44
C GLY A 144 -13.05 13.68 -5.86
N MET A 145 -13.77 13.55 -6.96
CA MET A 145 -14.15 12.25 -7.53
C MET A 145 -12.92 11.48 -8.05
N THR A 146 -11.95 12.16 -8.65
CA THR A 146 -10.68 11.52 -9.06
C THR A 146 -9.94 10.97 -7.84
N GLU A 147 -9.79 11.77 -6.79
CA GLU A 147 -9.12 11.38 -5.55
C GLU A 147 -9.84 10.23 -4.85
N ALA A 148 -11.19 10.27 -4.82
CA ALA A 148 -12.00 9.22 -4.24
C ALA A 148 -11.83 7.89 -5.00
N LEU A 149 -11.81 7.90 -6.33
CA LEU A 149 -11.53 6.70 -7.12
C LEU A 149 -10.12 6.15 -6.88
N ILE A 150 -9.11 7.03 -6.78
CA ILE A 150 -7.75 6.62 -6.40
C ILE A 150 -7.75 5.94 -5.03
N THR A 151 -8.53 6.48 -4.10
CA THR A 151 -8.64 5.97 -2.73
C THR A 151 -9.32 4.60 -2.70
N GLU A 152 -10.45 4.42 -3.38
CA GLU A 152 -11.16 3.14 -3.43
C GLU A 152 -10.36 2.05 -4.17
N LEU A 153 -9.74 2.39 -5.31
CA LEU A 153 -8.86 1.45 -6.02
C LEU A 153 -7.62 1.09 -5.19
N GLY A 154 -7.10 2.05 -4.42
CA GLY A 154 -5.91 1.86 -3.60
C GLY A 154 -6.08 0.82 -2.49
N LYS A 155 -7.33 0.55 -2.09
CA LYS A 155 -7.69 -0.52 -1.12
C LYS A 155 -7.52 -1.92 -1.68
N ILE A 156 -7.32 -2.08 -2.99
CA ILE A 156 -7.13 -3.37 -3.65
C ILE A 156 -5.62 -3.64 -3.73
N GLY A 157 -5.11 -4.56 -2.91
CA GLY A 157 -3.68 -4.84 -2.78
C GLY A 157 -3.02 -5.42 -4.03
N SER A 158 -3.80 -6.00 -4.94
CA SER A 158 -3.32 -6.42 -6.27
C SER A 158 -3.20 -5.29 -7.28
N LEU A 159 -3.66 -4.07 -6.94
CA LEU A 159 -3.48 -2.86 -7.74
C LEU A 159 -2.41 -1.98 -7.08
N GLN A 160 -1.53 -1.40 -7.90
CA GLN A 160 -0.63 -0.35 -7.46
C GLN A 160 -1.11 0.98 -8.05
N VAL A 161 -1.87 1.74 -7.26
CA VAL A 161 -2.53 2.96 -7.73
C VAL A 161 -1.62 4.16 -7.49
N LEU A 162 -1.38 4.97 -8.53
CA LEU A 162 -0.61 6.19 -8.38
C LEU A 162 -1.37 7.29 -7.64
N SER A 163 -0.64 8.08 -6.85
CA SER A 163 -1.21 9.19 -6.09
C SER A 163 -1.78 10.30 -6.98
N TYR A 164 -2.78 11.02 -6.47
CA TYR A 164 -3.37 12.17 -7.16
C TYR A 164 -2.34 13.23 -7.59
N GLN A 165 -1.33 13.50 -6.74
CA GLN A 165 -0.26 14.47 -7.03
C GLN A 165 0.63 14.04 -8.20
N SER A 166 0.74 12.74 -8.49
CA SER A 166 1.51 12.22 -9.62
C SER A 166 0.80 12.44 -10.97
N VAL A 167 -0.54 12.48 -10.95
CA VAL A 167 -1.40 12.48 -12.13
C VAL A 167 -2.03 13.84 -12.45
N ILE A 168 -2.12 14.76 -11.48
CA ILE A 168 -2.78 16.07 -11.62
C ILE A 168 -2.27 16.91 -12.80
N ARG A 169 -0.98 16.77 -13.14
CA ARG A 169 -0.35 17.42 -14.29
C ARG A 169 -0.92 17.03 -15.66
N TYR A 170 -1.70 15.94 -15.73
CA TYR A 170 -2.29 15.45 -16.99
C TYR A 170 -3.72 15.97 -17.26
N ARG A 171 -4.30 16.83 -16.39
CA ARG A 171 -5.68 17.35 -16.55
C ARG A 171 -5.98 17.89 -17.96
N GLN A 172 -5.06 18.68 -18.51
CA GLN A 172 -5.20 19.31 -19.83
C GLN A 172 -4.02 18.93 -20.72
N THR A 173 -3.68 17.64 -20.75
CA THR A 173 -2.57 17.16 -21.55
C THR A 173 -2.98 16.88 -23.00
N ALA A 174 -2.08 17.17 -23.94
CA ALA A 174 -2.18 16.74 -25.33
C ALA A 174 -1.40 15.43 -25.61
N LYS A 175 -0.80 14.83 -24.58
CA LYS A 175 -0.04 13.58 -24.71
C LYS A 175 -0.98 12.42 -25.00
N SER A 176 -0.51 11.47 -25.80
CA SER A 176 -1.23 10.22 -26.04
C SER A 176 -1.16 9.30 -24.81
N LEU A 177 -2.13 8.38 -24.70
CA LEU A 177 -2.17 7.41 -23.62
C LEU A 177 -0.84 6.63 -23.46
N PRO A 178 -0.19 6.10 -24.52
CA PRO A 178 1.09 5.40 -24.38
C PRO A 178 2.24 6.29 -23.92
N GLN A 179 2.18 7.61 -24.14
CA GLN A 179 3.17 8.55 -23.60
C GLN A 179 2.96 8.73 -22.09
N ILE A 180 1.71 8.98 -21.67
CA ILE A 180 1.36 9.16 -20.25
C ILE A 180 1.71 7.90 -19.46
N ALA A 181 1.32 6.72 -19.96
CA ALA A 181 1.56 5.45 -19.29
C ALA A 181 3.06 5.15 -19.11
N ARG A 182 3.90 5.46 -20.10
CA ARG A 182 5.36 5.34 -19.98
C ARG A 182 5.96 6.29 -18.95
N GLU A 183 5.51 7.54 -18.94
CA GLU A 183 6.01 8.54 -17.97
C GLU A 183 5.61 8.21 -16.53
N LEU A 184 4.43 7.61 -16.36
CA LEU A 184 3.91 7.17 -15.08
C LEU A 184 4.36 5.77 -14.69
N ASN A 185 4.99 5.02 -15.61
CA ASN A 185 5.34 3.61 -15.43
C ASN A 185 4.13 2.74 -15.03
N VAL A 186 3.00 2.90 -15.75
CA VAL A 186 1.76 2.15 -15.53
C VAL A 186 1.37 1.33 -16.75
N VAL A 187 0.64 0.24 -16.51
CA VAL A 187 0.19 -0.67 -17.58
C VAL A 187 -1.27 -0.42 -17.97
N ALA A 188 -2.04 0.19 -17.07
CA ALA A 188 -3.43 0.57 -17.30
C ALA A 188 -3.70 1.99 -16.80
N VAL A 189 -4.70 2.64 -17.39
CA VAL A 189 -5.17 3.97 -17.03
C VAL A 189 -6.68 3.98 -16.98
N LEU A 190 -7.23 4.56 -15.92
CA LEU A 190 -8.63 4.93 -15.81
C LEU A 190 -8.76 6.40 -16.21
N GLU A 191 -9.48 6.68 -17.29
CA GLU A 191 -9.90 8.03 -17.66
C GLU A 191 -11.41 8.18 -17.52
N GLY A 192 -11.90 9.41 -17.50
CA GLY A 192 -13.33 9.61 -17.38
C GLY A 192 -13.75 11.05 -17.32
N SER A 193 -15.04 11.22 -17.07
CA SER A 193 -15.68 12.51 -16.93
C SER A 193 -16.76 12.48 -15.85
N VAL A 194 -17.05 13.67 -15.34
CA VAL A 194 -18.12 13.89 -14.38
C VAL A 194 -19.04 14.98 -14.92
N LEU A 195 -20.34 14.71 -14.91
CA LEU A 195 -21.38 15.68 -15.16
C LEU A 195 -22.25 15.77 -13.91
N ARG A 196 -22.24 16.94 -13.28
CA ARG A 196 -23.08 17.22 -12.10
C ARG A 196 -24.20 18.17 -12.50
N SER A 197 -25.41 17.80 -12.12
CA SER A 197 -26.61 18.65 -12.08
C SER A 197 -27.13 18.71 -10.64
N GLU A 198 -28.12 19.56 -10.35
CA GLU A 198 -28.63 19.74 -8.97
C GLU A 198 -29.07 18.43 -8.31
N ASN A 199 -29.77 17.57 -9.04
CA ASN A 199 -30.38 16.35 -8.49
C ASN A 199 -29.77 15.04 -9.05
N ARG A 200 -28.76 15.12 -9.91
CA ARG A 200 -28.18 13.93 -10.53
C ARG A 200 -26.73 14.13 -10.87
N VAL A 201 -25.92 13.11 -10.59
CA VAL A 201 -24.53 13.04 -10.99
C VAL A 201 -24.39 11.89 -11.99
N ARG A 202 -23.59 12.13 -13.03
CA ARG A 202 -23.14 11.09 -13.95
C ARG A 202 -21.62 11.01 -13.95
N ILE A 203 -21.09 9.81 -13.80
CA ILE A 203 -19.67 9.52 -14.00
C ILE A 203 -19.55 8.59 -15.20
N THR A 204 -18.70 8.95 -16.16
CA THR A 204 -18.28 8.03 -17.21
C THR A 204 -16.85 7.62 -16.93
N ALA A 205 -16.58 6.32 -16.88
CA ALA A 205 -15.25 5.76 -16.62
C ALA A 205 -14.85 4.85 -17.78
N ASN A 206 -13.58 4.95 -18.20
CA ASN A 206 -12.99 4.14 -19.26
C ASN A 206 -11.68 3.56 -18.77
N LEU A 207 -11.57 2.23 -18.77
CA LEU A 207 -10.35 1.53 -18.44
C LEU A 207 -9.60 1.16 -19.72
N LEU A 208 -8.36 1.62 -19.82
CA LEU A 208 -7.52 1.47 -21.00
C LEU A 208 -6.22 0.75 -20.61
N GLN A 209 -5.81 -0.26 -21.38
CA GLN A 209 -4.47 -0.83 -21.34
C GLN A 209 -3.54 0.01 -22.22
N ALA A 210 -2.32 0.28 -21.76
CA ALA A 210 -1.39 1.16 -22.47
C ALA A 210 -0.61 0.48 -23.61
N ALA A 211 -0.28 -0.80 -23.48
CA ALA A 211 0.54 -1.53 -24.46
C ALA A 211 0.17 -3.03 -24.55
N PRO A 212 -0.24 -3.55 -25.72
CA PRO A 212 -0.82 -2.74 -26.81
C PRO A 212 -2.00 -1.91 -26.30
N GLU A 213 -2.24 -0.76 -26.93
CA GLU A 213 -3.37 0.10 -26.56
C GLU A 213 -4.68 -0.66 -26.79
N ARG A 214 -5.45 -0.87 -25.71
CA ARG A 214 -6.75 -1.55 -25.77
C ARG A 214 -7.73 -0.89 -24.84
N HIS A 215 -8.95 -0.71 -25.32
CA HIS A 215 -10.09 -0.34 -24.49
C HIS A 215 -10.63 -1.60 -23.82
N LEU A 216 -10.46 -1.70 -22.51
CA LEU A 216 -10.86 -2.87 -21.74
C LEU A 216 -12.33 -2.76 -21.33
N TRP A 217 -12.77 -1.56 -20.94
CA TRP A 217 -14.12 -1.32 -20.43
C TRP A 217 -14.48 0.17 -20.48
N ALA A 218 -15.77 0.45 -20.71
CA ALA A 218 -16.36 1.75 -20.51
C ALA A 218 -17.78 1.61 -19.97
N GLU A 219 -18.13 2.48 -19.04
CA GLU A 219 -19.48 2.53 -18.50
C GLU A 219 -19.83 3.93 -17.99
N SER A 220 -21.12 4.21 -17.89
CA SER A 220 -21.64 5.43 -17.31
C SER A 220 -22.60 5.12 -16.18
N PHE A 221 -22.34 5.72 -15.03
CA PHE A 221 -23.10 5.55 -13.81
C PHE A 221 -23.88 6.83 -13.56
N GLU A 222 -25.21 6.75 -13.50
CA GLU A 222 -26.08 7.83 -13.08
C GLU A 222 -26.63 7.53 -11.70
N PHE A 223 -26.51 8.50 -10.78
CA PHE A 223 -26.87 8.29 -9.38
C PHE A 223 -27.34 9.57 -8.70
N ASP A 224 -28.05 9.38 -7.60
CA ASP A 224 -28.40 10.45 -6.66
C ASP A 224 -27.14 10.86 -5.86
N PRO A 225 -26.91 12.15 -5.60
CA PRO A 225 -25.77 12.60 -4.81
C PRO A 225 -25.57 11.88 -3.46
N HIS A 226 -26.62 11.36 -2.82
CA HIS A 226 -26.52 10.59 -1.57
C HIS A 226 -25.81 9.23 -1.73
N ASP A 227 -25.81 8.67 -2.94
CA ASP A 227 -25.22 7.37 -3.24
C ASP A 227 -23.79 7.47 -3.82
N VAL A 228 -23.18 8.67 -3.79
CA VAL A 228 -21.86 8.94 -4.37
C VAL A 228 -20.76 7.99 -3.88
N LEU A 229 -20.75 7.64 -2.58
CA LEU A 229 -19.78 6.71 -2.01
C LEU A 229 -20.01 5.27 -2.48
N ALA A 230 -21.25 4.88 -2.75
CA ALA A 230 -21.57 3.55 -3.27
C ALA A 230 -21.07 3.40 -4.70
N VAL A 231 -21.30 4.41 -5.54
CA VAL A 231 -20.87 4.40 -6.95
C VAL A 231 -19.35 4.40 -7.09
N GLN A 232 -18.62 5.11 -6.24
CA GLN A 232 -17.15 5.07 -6.25
C GLN A 232 -16.61 3.65 -6.02
N ARG A 233 -17.22 2.92 -5.08
CA ARG A 233 -16.86 1.52 -4.78
C ARG A 233 -17.27 0.59 -5.92
N GLU A 234 -18.44 0.82 -6.52
CA GLU A 234 -18.91 0.06 -7.69
C GLU A 234 -17.93 0.19 -8.86
N VAL A 235 -17.48 1.42 -9.18
CA VAL A 235 -16.45 1.65 -10.20
C VAL A 235 -15.15 0.90 -9.84
N ALA A 236 -14.72 0.93 -8.58
CA ALA A 236 -13.52 0.21 -8.16
C ALA A 236 -13.65 -1.31 -8.28
N GLN A 237 -14.82 -1.88 -7.94
CA GLN A 237 -15.11 -3.31 -8.12
C GLN A 237 -15.11 -3.69 -9.59
N GLU A 238 -15.68 -2.85 -10.46
CA GLU A 238 -15.74 -3.12 -11.89
C GLU A 238 -14.34 -3.05 -12.52
N VAL A 239 -13.51 -2.08 -12.13
CA VAL A 239 -12.09 -2.05 -12.53
C VAL A 239 -11.36 -3.31 -12.06
N ALA A 240 -11.58 -3.77 -10.83
CA ALA A 240 -10.98 -5.02 -10.33
C ALA A 240 -11.40 -6.24 -11.18
N ARG A 241 -12.69 -6.31 -11.55
CA ARG A 241 -13.24 -7.37 -12.40
C ARG A 241 -12.62 -7.36 -13.80
N GLN A 242 -12.52 -6.18 -14.42
CA GLN A 242 -12.02 -6.01 -15.79
C GLN A 242 -10.50 -6.24 -15.89
N THR A 243 -9.77 -5.92 -14.83
CA THR A 243 -8.33 -6.22 -14.71
C THR A 243 -8.06 -7.67 -14.29
N GLN A 244 -9.10 -8.46 -14.02
CA GLN A 244 -9.03 -9.85 -13.60
C GLN A 244 -8.17 -10.06 -12.34
N VAL A 245 -8.07 -9.04 -11.49
CA VAL A 245 -7.34 -9.15 -10.24
C VAL A 245 -8.21 -9.82 -9.18
N SER A 246 -7.57 -10.59 -8.30
CA SER A 246 -8.28 -11.30 -7.24
C SER A 246 -8.48 -10.41 -6.03
N LEU A 247 -9.74 -10.15 -5.67
CA LEU A 247 -10.08 -9.52 -4.40
C LEU A 247 -10.12 -10.55 -3.28
N THR A 248 -9.36 -10.31 -2.22
CA THR A 248 -9.44 -11.04 -0.94
C THR A 248 -10.82 -10.87 -0.29
N PRO A 249 -11.23 -11.77 0.63
CA PRO A 249 -12.49 -11.60 1.34
C PRO A 249 -12.61 -10.27 2.10
N GLN A 250 -11.51 -9.78 2.67
CA GLN A 250 -11.50 -8.50 3.38
C GLN A 250 -11.69 -7.30 2.42
N GLU A 251 -11.00 -7.30 1.27
CA GLU A 251 -11.17 -6.25 0.26
C GLU A 251 -12.60 -6.23 -0.30
N ARG A 252 -13.18 -7.41 -0.57
CA ARG A 252 -14.59 -7.51 -0.99
C ARG A 252 -15.53 -6.94 0.06
N ALA A 253 -15.33 -7.27 1.34
CA ALA A 253 -16.15 -6.73 2.42
C ALA A 253 -16.07 -5.20 2.51
N ARG A 254 -14.86 -4.63 2.38
CA ARG A 254 -14.64 -3.17 2.38
C ARG A 254 -15.32 -2.48 1.19
N LEU A 255 -15.21 -3.06 0.00
CA LEU A 255 -15.82 -2.50 -1.22
C LEU A 255 -17.34 -2.68 -1.28
N THR A 256 -17.92 -3.62 -0.53
CA THR A 256 -19.38 -3.86 -0.49
C THR A 256 -20.09 -3.15 0.66
N THR A 257 -19.35 -2.68 1.67
CA THR A 257 -19.92 -1.92 2.77
C THR A 257 -20.43 -0.57 2.24
N SER A 258 -21.73 -0.34 2.36
CA SER A 258 -22.36 0.92 1.94
C SER A 258 -22.67 1.77 3.17
N GLN A 259 -21.87 2.80 3.38
CA GLN A 259 -22.24 3.96 4.20
C GLN A 259 -22.77 5.06 3.30
N ARG A 260 -23.93 5.61 3.68
CA ARG A 260 -24.45 6.86 3.12
C ARG A 260 -23.82 8.03 3.83
N VAL A 261 -23.67 9.13 3.09
CA VAL A 261 -23.20 10.41 3.60
C VAL A 261 -24.19 11.49 3.21
N ASP A 262 -24.37 12.49 4.07
CA ASP A 262 -25.10 13.71 3.68
C ASP A 262 -24.38 14.38 2.48
N PRO A 263 -25.05 14.63 1.35
CA PRO A 263 -24.41 15.21 0.17
C PRO A 263 -23.78 16.58 0.44
N ALA A 264 -24.39 17.39 1.32
CA ALA A 264 -23.84 18.69 1.70
C ALA A 264 -22.60 18.53 2.61
N ALA A 265 -22.54 17.46 3.42
CA ALA A 265 -21.32 17.11 4.15
C ALA A 265 -20.20 16.71 3.19
N TYR A 266 -20.52 15.83 2.22
CA TYR A 266 -19.56 15.38 1.22
C TYR A 266 -19.04 16.53 0.35
N GLU A 267 -19.93 17.41 -0.11
CA GLU A 267 -19.56 18.60 -0.88
C GLU A 267 -18.65 19.55 -0.08
N ALA A 268 -19.03 19.85 1.17
CA ALA A 268 -18.20 20.66 2.04
C ALA A 268 -16.82 20.02 2.26
N TYR A 269 -16.75 18.70 2.43
CA TYR A 269 -15.49 17.98 2.53
C TYR A 269 -14.62 18.14 1.28
N LEU A 270 -15.18 17.94 0.09
CA LEU A 270 -14.43 18.07 -1.17
C LEU A 270 -13.89 19.50 -1.36
N LEU A 271 -14.68 20.52 -1.02
CA LEU A 271 -14.21 21.91 -1.01
C LEU A 271 -13.07 22.10 -0.01
N GLY A 272 -13.19 21.52 1.19
CA GLY A 272 -12.13 21.53 2.20
C GLY A 272 -10.83 20.93 1.67
N ARG A 273 -10.89 19.76 1.02
CA ARG A 273 -9.73 19.11 0.37
C ARG A 273 -9.13 19.97 -0.73
N ALA A 274 -9.95 20.57 -1.58
CA ALA A 274 -9.49 21.45 -2.66
C ALA A 274 -8.72 22.68 -2.13
N TYR A 275 -9.16 23.27 -1.02
CA TYR A 275 -8.42 24.34 -0.34
C TYR A 275 -7.19 23.82 0.39
N PHE A 276 -7.26 22.63 1.00
CA PHE A 276 -6.15 21.99 1.68
C PHE A 276 -4.96 21.74 0.74
N TYR A 277 -5.19 21.26 -0.49
CA TYR A 277 -4.11 21.10 -1.47
C TYR A 277 -3.48 22.42 -1.91
N LYS A 278 -4.22 23.52 -1.78
CA LYS A 278 -3.74 24.88 -2.03
C LYS A 278 -3.24 25.57 -0.77
N ALA A 279 -3.19 24.88 0.39
CA ALA A 279 -2.90 25.45 1.71
C ALA A 279 -1.41 25.80 1.92
N ARG A 280 -0.87 26.58 0.99
CA ARG A 280 0.42 27.28 1.11
C ARG A 280 0.28 28.67 1.75
N THR A 281 -0.96 29.09 2.04
CA THR A 281 -1.32 30.38 2.65
C THR A 281 -2.28 30.16 3.82
N ALA A 282 -2.34 31.08 4.80
CA ALA A 282 -3.34 30.97 5.87
C ALA A 282 -4.75 31.07 5.32
N THR A 283 -4.99 31.89 4.31
CA THR A 283 -6.33 32.04 3.72
C THR A 283 -6.87 30.69 3.26
N ASN A 284 -6.08 29.91 2.53
CA ASN A 284 -6.49 28.59 2.08
C ASN A 284 -6.60 27.58 3.25
N SER A 285 -5.73 27.67 4.26
CA SER A 285 -5.81 26.84 5.47
C SER A 285 -7.09 27.12 6.28
N MET A 286 -7.46 28.39 6.44
CA MET A 286 -8.70 28.80 7.12
C MET A 286 -9.92 28.36 6.34
N ARG A 287 -9.93 28.52 5.01
CA ARG A 287 -11.02 28.00 4.17
C ARG A 287 -11.15 26.49 4.27
N ALA A 288 -10.05 25.74 4.22
CA ALA A 288 -10.08 24.29 4.40
C ALA A 288 -10.72 23.91 5.75
N LYS A 289 -10.30 24.57 6.84
CA LYS A 289 -10.88 24.39 8.18
C LYS A 289 -12.39 24.66 8.19
N GLU A 290 -12.83 25.82 7.68
CA GLU A 290 -14.26 26.19 7.64
C GLU A 290 -15.10 25.13 6.93
N TYR A 291 -14.59 24.58 5.83
CA TYR A 291 -15.29 23.57 5.05
C TYR A 291 -15.30 22.19 5.73
N PHE A 292 -14.21 21.78 6.38
CA PHE A 292 -14.22 20.55 7.17
C PHE A 292 -15.16 20.65 8.38
N GLU A 293 -15.21 21.81 9.06
CA GLU A 293 -16.17 22.05 10.14
C GLU A 293 -17.63 21.99 9.65
N LYS A 294 -17.91 22.54 8.47
CA LYS A 294 -19.23 22.40 7.83
C LYS A 294 -19.56 20.95 7.52
N ALA A 295 -18.59 20.16 7.02
CA ALA A 295 -18.80 18.74 6.75
C ALA A 295 -19.18 17.98 8.03
N ILE A 296 -18.43 18.19 9.11
CA ILE A 296 -18.68 17.58 10.43
C ILE A 296 -20.05 18.01 11.01
N ALA A 297 -20.42 19.28 10.85
CA ALA A 297 -21.70 19.80 11.34
C ALA A 297 -22.90 19.22 10.57
N LYS A 298 -22.71 18.86 9.29
CA LYS A 298 -23.74 18.22 8.46
C LYS A 298 -23.82 16.73 8.70
N ASP A 299 -22.68 16.07 8.84
CA ASP A 299 -22.61 14.64 9.11
C ASP A 299 -21.49 14.33 10.10
N SER A 300 -21.88 14.15 11.36
CA SER A 300 -20.96 13.81 12.44
C SER A 300 -20.36 12.40 12.33
N GLY A 301 -20.92 11.55 11.46
CA GLY A 301 -20.42 10.20 11.14
C GLY A 301 -19.39 10.19 10.00
N TYR A 302 -19.08 11.32 9.38
CA TYR A 302 -18.16 11.37 8.26
C TYR A 302 -16.69 11.47 8.71
N ALA A 303 -16.09 10.32 9.04
CA ALA A 303 -14.75 10.16 9.61
C ALA A 303 -13.63 10.93 8.86
N ALA A 304 -13.68 10.96 7.52
CA ALA A 304 -12.65 11.58 6.68
C ALA A 304 -12.49 13.10 6.92
N ALA A 305 -13.56 13.79 7.32
CA ALA A 305 -13.46 15.21 7.67
C ALA A 305 -12.66 15.43 8.97
N TYR A 306 -12.81 14.57 9.97
CA TYR A 306 -12.01 14.61 11.20
C TYR A 306 -10.53 14.30 10.93
N ALA A 307 -10.24 13.28 10.12
CA ALA A 307 -8.87 12.95 9.72
C ALA A 307 -8.20 14.15 9.00
N SER A 308 -8.92 14.80 8.07
CA SER A 308 -8.40 15.97 7.36
C SER A 308 -8.20 17.20 8.26
N MET A 309 -9.03 17.37 9.29
CA MET A 309 -8.80 18.38 10.33
C MET A 309 -7.49 18.11 11.07
N ALA A 310 -7.25 16.88 11.50
CA ALA A 310 -6.00 16.50 12.17
C ALA A 310 -4.77 16.80 11.31
N GLU A 311 -4.80 16.39 10.04
CA GLU A 311 -3.73 16.68 9.07
C GLU A 311 -3.52 18.20 8.94
N LEU A 312 -4.58 18.99 8.79
CA LEU A 312 -4.50 20.44 8.69
C LEU A 312 -3.83 21.09 9.92
N TYR A 313 -4.17 20.64 11.13
CA TYR A 313 -3.51 21.12 12.36
C TYR A 313 -2.02 20.75 12.40
N ILE A 314 -1.64 19.55 11.94
CA ILE A 314 -0.22 19.17 11.84
C ILE A 314 0.51 20.04 10.83
N TRP A 315 -0.03 20.21 9.61
CA TRP A 315 0.61 21.00 8.55
C TRP A 315 0.80 22.47 8.96
N THR A 316 -0.22 23.07 9.58
CA THR A 316 -0.12 24.45 10.08
C THR A 316 0.87 24.59 11.24
N SER A 317 1.03 23.56 12.07
CA SER A 317 2.04 23.52 13.14
C SER A 317 3.48 23.25 12.65
N SER A 318 3.69 22.82 11.41
CA SER A 318 5.02 22.37 10.94
C SER A 318 5.78 23.41 10.09
N GLY A 319 5.17 24.55 9.75
CA GLY A 319 5.85 25.55 8.90
C GLY A 319 4.99 26.60 8.17
N GLY A 320 3.77 26.90 8.63
CA GLY A 320 2.95 27.98 8.04
C GLY A 320 3.34 29.38 8.54
N THR A 321 3.48 30.34 7.62
CA THR A 321 3.92 31.74 7.78
C THR A 321 3.03 32.68 8.63
N TRP A 322 2.39 32.19 9.70
CA TRP A 322 1.41 32.96 10.50
C TRP A 322 1.62 32.90 12.02
N MET A 323 2.73 32.35 12.50
CA MET A 323 2.94 32.20 13.93
C MET A 323 3.95 33.21 14.50
N THR A 324 3.42 34.17 15.25
CA THR A 324 4.17 35.21 15.98
C THR A 324 4.63 34.78 17.37
N ASP A 325 4.18 33.62 17.87
CA ASP A 325 4.74 32.92 19.05
C ASP A 325 4.75 31.40 18.77
N PRO A 326 5.92 30.81 18.47
CA PRO A 326 6.03 29.42 18.05
C PRO A 326 5.62 28.41 19.14
N ASN A 327 6.05 28.57 20.39
CA ASN A 327 6.05 27.43 21.34
C ASN A 327 4.70 27.12 21.99
N ALA A 328 3.86 28.11 22.27
CA ALA A 328 2.54 27.88 22.88
C ALA A 328 1.54 27.32 21.86
N LYS A 329 1.55 27.85 20.63
CA LYS A 329 0.60 27.48 19.59
C LYS A 329 0.90 26.12 18.94
N TYR A 330 2.16 25.67 18.94
CA TYR A 330 2.48 24.31 18.48
C TYR A 330 1.93 23.22 19.42
N ARG A 331 2.01 23.44 20.74
CA ARG A 331 1.45 22.47 21.70
C ARG A 331 -0.07 22.38 21.57
N GLU A 332 -0.76 23.51 21.44
CA GLU A 332 -2.20 23.53 21.23
C GLU A 332 -2.59 22.87 19.89
N ALA A 333 -1.89 23.19 18.80
CA ALA A 333 -2.17 22.60 17.50
C ALA A 333 -1.96 21.08 17.48
N ARG A 334 -0.91 20.58 18.15
CA ARG A 334 -0.67 19.13 18.29
C ARG A 334 -1.76 18.44 19.12
N LEU A 335 -2.18 19.06 20.23
CA LEU A 335 -3.29 18.55 21.04
C LEU A 335 -4.58 18.47 20.22
N ARG A 336 -4.91 19.53 19.47
CA ARG A 336 -6.07 19.54 18.57
C ARG A 336 -5.94 18.49 17.48
N ALA A 337 -4.78 18.34 16.86
CA ALA A 337 -4.57 17.32 15.84
C ALA A 337 -4.82 15.91 16.39
N ARG A 338 -4.34 15.62 17.61
CA ARG A 338 -4.62 14.37 18.31
C ARG A 338 -6.10 14.16 18.54
N GLU A 339 -6.80 15.14 19.13
CA GLU A 339 -8.25 15.06 19.39
C GLU A 339 -9.01 14.72 18.11
N TRP A 340 -8.66 15.35 16.99
CA TRP A 340 -9.28 15.09 15.70
C TRP A 340 -8.95 13.71 15.12
N ALA A 341 -7.69 13.25 15.23
CA ALA A 341 -7.28 11.94 14.74
C ALA A 341 -7.94 10.81 15.55
N GLU A 342 -7.97 10.93 16.88
CA GLU A 342 -8.64 9.99 17.77
C GLU A 342 -10.16 9.98 17.53
N LYS A 343 -10.76 11.15 17.27
CA LYS A 343 -12.17 11.23 16.88
C LYS A 343 -12.44 10.55 15.54
N ALA A 344 -11.56 10.69 14.56
CA ALA A 344 -11.70 10.02 13.26
C ALA A 344 -11.71 8.49 13.43
N LEU A 345 -10.78 7.94 14.21
CA LEU A 345 -10.73 6.51 14.51
C LEU A 345 -11.93 6.03 15.33
N ALA A 346 -12.43 6.85 16.27
CA ALA A 346 -13.62 6.51 17.04
C ALA A 346 -14.90 6.45 16.18
N VAL A 347 -14.92 7.16 15.04
CA VAL A 347 -16.03 7.13 14.08
C VAL A 347 -15.84 5.99 13.07
N ASP A 348 -14.62 5.80 12.55
CA ASP A 348 -14.26 4.73 11.62
C ASP A 348 -12.79 4.33 11.78
N ASP A 349 -12.54 3.19 12.43
CA ASP A 349 -11.20 2.59 12.60
C ASP A 349 -10.75 1.75 11.39
N THR A 350 -11.57 1.71 10.34
CA THR A 350 -11.23 1.06 9.06
C THR A 350 -10.77 2.06 8.01
N LEU A 351 -10.72 3.36 8.35
CA LEU A 351 -10.28 4.43 7.48
C LEU A 351 -8.76 4.62 7.51
N ALA A 352 -8.09 4.43 6.37
CA ALA A 352 -6.64 4.57 6.25
C ALA A 352 -6.15 5.99 6.60
N GLU A 353 -6.93 7.00 6.23
CA GLU A 353 -6.69 8.42 6.50
C GLU A 353 -6.66 8.71 8.01
N ALA A 354 -7.52 8.06 8.80
CA ALA A 354 -7.57 8.24 10.24
C ALA A 354 -6.30 7.70 10.92
N HIS A 355 -5.86 6.52 10.51
CA HIS A 355 -4.59 5.94 10.95
C HIS A 355 -3.38 6.77 10.48
N ASN A 356 -3.36 7.26 9.23
CA ASN A 356 -2.32 8.17 8.75
C ASN A 356 -2.25 9.46 9.57
N ALA A 357 -3.41 10.06 9.89
CA ALA A 357 -3.47 11.26 10.69
C ALA A 357 -2.90 11.03 12.11
N LEU A 358 -3.27 9.93 12.78
CA LEU A 358 -2.73 9.59 14.09
C LEU A 358 -1.22 9.29 14.03
N ALA A 359 -0.77 8.60 12.97
CA ALA A 359 0.65 8.35 12.74
C ALA A 359 1.45 9.65 12.64
N MET A 360 0.94 10.64 11.91
CA MET A 360 1.57 11.96 11.81
C MET A 360 1.61 12.69 13.16
N VAL A 361 0.55 12.59 13.97
CA VAL A 361 0.53 13.15 15.35
C VAL A 361 1.64 12.52 16.19
N LYS A 362 1.71 11.19 16.21
CA LYS A 362 2.72 10.44 16.97
C LYS A 362 4.15 10.76 16.49
N GLN A 363 4.34 10.94 15.18
CA GLN A 363 5.62 11.32 14.60
C GLN A 363 6.09 12.68 15.12
N VAL A 364 5.22 13.70 15.15
CA VAL A 364 5.59 15.04 15.66
C VAL A 364 5.78 15.08 17.19
N GLU A 365 5.29 14.07 17.90
CA GLU A 365 5.47 13.84 19.34
C GLU A 365 6.64 12.91 19.67
N TRP A 366 7.41 12.49 18.66
CA TRP A 366 8.56 11.58 18.80
C TRP A 366 8.19 10.17 19.31
N ASP A 367 6.91 9.78 19.23
CA ASP A 367 6.46 8.39 19.42
C ASP A 367 6.66 7.61 18.11
N TRP A 368 7.92 7.29 17.81
CA TRP A 368 8.30 6.61 16.55
C TRP A 368 7.68 5.23 16.43
N THR A 369 7.67 4.45 17.51
CA THR A 369 7.09 3.11 17.51
C THR A 369 5.58 3.16 17.25
N GLY A 370 4.86 4.08 17.90
CA GLY A 370 3.45 4.27 17.64
C GLY A 370 3.20 4.79 16.21
N ALA A 371 4.00 5.73 15.73
CA ALA A 371 3.85 6.25 14.37
C ALA A 371 4.05 5.14 13.30
N GLU A 372 5.06 4.29 13.46
CA GLU A 372 5.28 3.14 12.57
C GLU A 372 4.06 2.19 12.56
N GLN A 373 3.50 1.87 13.74
CA GLN A 373 2.32 1.00 13.85
C GLN A 373 1.12 1.57 13.08
N GLU A 374 0.84 2.85 13.28
CA GLU A 374 -0.28 3.52 12.63
C GLU A 374 -0.07 3.68 11.12
N TYR A 375 1.15 3.98 10.66
CA TYR A 375 1.45 4.01 9.22
C TYR A 375 1.29 2.65 8.57
N ARG A 376 1.77 1.58 9.21
CA ARG A 376 1.57 0.21 8.72
C ARG A 376 0.10 -0.13 8.65
N ARG A 377 -0.69 0.27 9.65
CA ARG A 377 -2.13 0.06 9.65
C ARG A 377 -2.84 0.80 8.51
N ALA A 378 -2.45 2.05 8.24
CA ALA A 378 -2.95 2.79 7.07
C ALA A 378 -2.64 2.06 5.75
N ILE A 379 -1.45 1.48 5.62
CA ILE A 379 -1.04 0.70 4.42
C ILE A 379 -1.82 -0.64 4.33
N GLU A 380 -2.11 -1.31 5.44
CA GLU A 380 -2.97 -2.50 5.45
C GLU A 380 -4.42 -2.20 5.00
N LEU A 381 -4.90 -1.00 5.30
CA LEU A 381 -6.24 -0.55 4.94
C LEU A 381 -6.29 -0.08 3.48
N ASN A 382 -5.27 0.64 3.03
CA ASN A 382 -5.06 1.10 1.67
C ASN A 382 -3.59 0.89 1.24
N PRO A 383 -3.28 -0.24 0.58
CA PRO A 383 -1.93 -0.57 0.13
C PRO A 383 -1.28 0.48 -0.78
N SER A 384 -2.06 1.30 -1.47
CA SER A 384 -1.56 2.38 -2.33
C SER A 384 -1.53 3.76 -1.65
N TYR A 385 -1.70 3.83 -0.31
CA TYR A 385 -1.78 5.10 0.40
C TYR A 385 -0.43 5.82 0.45
N ALA A 386 -0.21 6.70 -0.55
CA ALA A 386 1.09 7.29 -0.83
C ALA A 386 1.72 8.05 0.35
N MET A 387 0.92 8.77 1.13
CA MET A 387 1.43 9.54 2.27
C MET A 387 1.97 8.65 3.40
N ALA A 388 1.35 7.50 3.65
CA ALA A 388 1.82 6.56 4.67
C ALA A 388 3.14 5.90 4.24
N HIS A 389 3.25 5.49 2.97
CA HIS A 389 4.51 4.97 2.42
C HIS A 389 5.63 6.00 2.49
N LEU A 390 5.37 7.24 2.07
CA LEU A 390 6.36 8.32 2.12
C LEU A 390 6.84 8.58 3.55
N ARG A 391 5.91 8.71 4.50
CA ARG A 391 6.24 9.03 5.90
C ARG A 391 6.95 7.89 6.59
N LEU A 392 6.49 6.65 6.40
CA LEU A 392 7.11 5.45 6.95
C LEU A 392 8.55 5.26 6.46
N ALA A 393 8.84 5.59 5.19
CA ALA A 393 10.19 5.53 4.65
C ALA A 393 11.14 6.60 5.24
N THR A 394 10.58 7.65 5.84
CA THR A 394 11.33 8.77 6.46
C THR A 394 11.35 8.71 8.00
N LEU A 395 10.71 7.70 8.58
CA LEU A 395 10.68 7.45 10.02
C LEU A 395 11.98 6.78 10.45
#